data_AF-A0A8I0HGC4-F1
#
_entry.id   AF-A0A8I0HGC4-F1
#
_cell.length_a   1.000
_cell.length_b   1.000
_cell.length_c   1.000
_cell.angle_alpha   90.00
_cell.angle_beta   90.00
_cell.angle_gamma   90.00
#
_symmetry.space_group_name_H-M   'P 1'
#
loop_
_entity.id
_entity.type
_entity.pdbx_description
1 polymer ?
#
loop_
_entity_poly.entity_id
_entity_poly.type
_entity_poly.pdbx_seq_one_letter_code
_entity_poly.pdbx_strand_id
1 'polypeptide(L)'
;ADFLKLRASWGKLGNDHVAASDGFASIATGNDASGVFGNTTLAGYQNTTYFSWLKWEVVEEWNAGINSITLNNRLNIDFDYYHRMT
;
A
#
# COMPACT_ATOMS: atom_id res chain seq x y z
N ALA A 1 12.51 39.76 -2.28
CA ALA A 1 11.23 40.40 -1.93
C ALA A 1 10.61 39.56 -0.82
N ASP A 2 10.17 40.20 0.25
CA ASP A 2 9.58 39.51 1.39
C ASP A 2 8.18 38.98 1.01
N PHE A 3 7.81 37.81 1.52
CA PHE A 3 6.52 37.19 1.22
C PHE A 3 6.03 36.26 2.34
N LEU A 4 4.73 35.98 2.28
CA LEU A 4 4.07 34.93 3.05
C LEU A 4 3.20 34.10 2.10
N LYS A 5 3.42 32.79 2.08
CA LYS A 5 2.67 31.81 1.29
C LYS A 5 2.04 30.80 2.24
N LEU A 6 0.74 30.61 2.11
CA LEU A 6 -0.01 29.56 2.79
C LEU A 6 -0.23 28.40 1.81
N ARG A 7 -0.11 27.17 2.31
CA ARG A 7 -0.29 25.93 1.55
C ARG A 7 -1.30 25.04 2.30
N ALA A 8 -2.20 24.42 1.56
CA ALA A 8 -3.04 23.35 2.05
C ALA A 8 -3.30 22.35 0.92
N SER A 9 -3.31 21.06 1.24
CA SER A 9 -3.65 20.00 0.29
C SER A 9 -4.37 18.85 0.97
N TRP A 10 -5.26 18.18 0.23
CA TRP A 10 -5.94 16.96 0.65
C TRP A 10 -6.00 16.00 -0.55
N GLY A 11 -5.79 14.71 -0.31
CA GLY A 11 -5.81 13.71 -1.36
C GLY A 11 -5.96 12.29 -0.84
N LYS A 12 -6.30 11.40 -1.78
CA LYS A 12 -6.37 9.95 -1.56
C LYS A 12 -5.39 9.26 -2.50
N LEU A 13 -4.55 8.40 -1.96
CA LEU A 13 -3.59 7.60 -2.71
C LEU A 13 -4.00 6.12 -2.61
N GLY A 14 -4.28 5.51 -3.77
CA GLY A 14 -4.50 4.07 -3.85
C GLY A 14 -3.17 3.32 -3.78
N ASN A 15 -3.13 2.24 -3.01
CA ASN A 15 -2.00 1.33 -2.93
C ASN A 15 -2.41 -0.05 -3.44
N ASP A 16 -1.63 -0.61 -4.36
CA ASP A 16 -1.79 -1.95 -4.95
C ASP A 16 -0.63 -2.88 -4.60
N HIS A 17 0.09 -2.61 -3.50
CA HIS A 17 1.20 -3.42 -3.00
C HIS A 17 0.74 -4.78 -2.46
N VAL A 18 0.16 -5.60 -3.34
CA VAL A 18 -0.27 -6.96 -3.11
C VAL A 18 0.41 -7.87 -4.13
N ALA A 19 0.72 -9.11 -3.75
CA ALA A 19 1.31 -10.07 -4.67
C ALA A 19 0.37 -10.34 -5.87
N ALA A 20 0.93 -10.52 -7.06
CA ALA A 20 0.13 -10.90 -8.23
C ALA A 20 -0.60 -12.23 -7.96
N SER A 21 -1.89 -12.30 -8.32
CA SER A 21 -2.78 -13.44 -8.01
C SER A 21 -3.08 -13.69 -6.53
N ASP A 22 -2.81 -12.73 -5.63
CA ASP A 22 -3.37 -12.81 -4.28
C ASP A 22 -4.90 -12.80 -4.38
N GLY A 23 -5.57 -13.79 -3.80
CA GLY A 23 -7.00 -13.99 -3.94
C GLY A 23 -7.47 -14.91 -5.09
N PHE A 24 -6.58 -15.42 -5.95
CA PHE A 24 -6.95 -16.39 -6.99
C PHE A 24 -6.85 -17.83 -6.52
N ALA A 25 -7.77 -18.66 -7.01
CA ALA A 25 -7.68 -20.11 -6.82
C ALA A 25 -6.44 -20.65 -7.54
N SER A 26 -5.60 -21.38 -6.82
CA SER A 26 -4.44 -22.09 -7.38
C SER A 26 -4.54 -23.59 -7.10
N ILE A 27 -3.89 -24.40 -7.92
CA ILE A 27 -3.81 -25.85 -7.72
C ILE A 27 -2.41 -26.16 -7.18
N ALA A 28 -2.35 -26.62 -5.92
CA ALA A 28 -1.14 -27.17 -5.34
C ALA A 28 -0.93 -28.60 -5.83
N THR A 29 0.32 -28.92 -6.17
CA THR A 29 0.79 -30.24 -6.59
C THR A 29 2.08 -30.59 -5.86
N GLY A 30 2.52 -31.85 -5.96
CA GLY A 30 3.71 -32.34 -5.25
C GLY A 30 3.36 -33.23 -4.07
N ASN A 31 4.37 -33.64 -3.30
CA ASN A 31 4.22 -34.67 -2.28
C ASN A 31 3.18 -34.29 -1.21
N ASP A 32 3.11 -33.01 -0.82
CA ASP A 32 2.16 -32.52 0.20
C ASP A 32 0.70 -32.60 -0.26
N ALA A 33 0.47 -32.58 -1.57
CA ALA A 33 -0.85 -32.74 -2.18
C ALA A 33 -1.11 -34.17 -2.67
N SER A 34 -0.16 -35.09 -2.49
CA SER A 34 -0.16 -36.45 -3.04
C SER A 34 -0.26 -37.52 -1.95
N GLY A 35 -0.77 -38.70 -2.30
CA GLY A 35 -0.97 -39.80 -1.36
C GLY A 35 -0.09 -41.01 -1.70
N VAL A 36 0.39 -41.71 -0.67
CA VAL A 36 1.03 -43.02 -0.85
C VAL A 36 -0.01 -44.10 -0.62
N PHE A 37 -0.27 -44.89 -1.67
CA PHE A 37 -1.14 -46.06 -1.60
C PHE A 37 -0.32 -47.27 -2.02
N GLY A 38 -0.08 -48.19 -1.08
CA GLY A 38 0.89 -49.27 -1.26
C GLY A 38 2.34 -48.74 -1.30
N ASN A 39 3.18 -49.27 -2.18
CA ASN A 39 4.58 -48.83 -2.38
C ASN A 39 4.74 -47.81 -3.54
N THR A 40 3.63 -47.15 -3.92
CA THR A 40 3.55 -46.22 -5.05
C THR A 40 2.94 -44.89 -4.61
N THR A 41 3.58 -43.79 -5.00
CA THR A 41 3.07 -42.42 -4.84
C THR A 41 2.10 -42.09 -5.97
N LEU A 42 0.87 -41.73 -5.62
CA LEU A 42 -0.14 -41.23 -6.55
C LEU A 42 -0.18 -39.70 -6.47
N ALA A 43 0.04 -39.06 -7.61
CA ALA A 43 -0.03 -37.61 -7.73
C ALA A 43 -1.44 -37.13 -7.39
N GLY A 44 -1.54 -36.26 -6.39
CA GLY A 44 -2.77 -35.59 -6.03
C GLY A 44 -2.73 -34.10 -6.38
N TYR A 45 -3.93 -33.53 -6.43
CA TYR A 45 -4.16 -32.13 -6.73
C TYR A 45 -4.99 -31.55 -5.59
N GLN A 46 -4.50 -30.49 -4.97
CA GLN A 46 -5.24 -29.79 -3.94
C GLN A 46 -5.59 -28.39 -4.44
N ASN A 47 -6.88 -28.06 -4.41
CA ASN A 47 -7.32 -26.71 -4.71
C ASN A 47 -7.07 -25.81 -3.50
N THR A 48 -6.21 -24.81 -3.66
CA THR A 48 -6.01 -23.75 -2.70
C THR A 48 -6.82 -22.54 -3.16
N THR A 49 -8.11 -22.52 -2.81
CA THR A 49 -8.94 -21.33 -2.89
C THR A 49 -8.69 -20.45 -1.67
N TYR A 50 -7.73 -19.54 -1.75
CA TYR A 50 -7.75 -18.36 -0.89
C TYR A 50 -8.57 -17.30 -1.61
N PHE A 51 -9.87 -17.23 -1.32
CA PHE A 51 -10.71 -16.15 -1.83
C PHE A 51 -10.54 -14.94 -0.91
N SER A 52 -9.59 -14.07 -1.23
CA SER A 52 -9.41 -12.82 -0.50
C SER A 52 -10.26 -11.75 -1.17
N TRP A 53 -11.22 -11.17 -0.46
CA TRP A 53 -11.95 -9.98 -0.92
C TRP A 53 -11.01 -8.76 -0.85
N LEU A 54 -10.06 -8.71 -1.76
CA LEU A 54 -9.14 -7.59 -1.88
C LEU A 54 -9.92 -6.35 -2.31
N LYS A 55 -9.81 -5.31 -1.49
CA LYS A 55 -10.23 -3.95 -1.81
C LYS A 55 -8.98 -3.11 -1.97
N TRP A 56 -9.10 -2.03 -2.74
CA TRP A 56 -8.05 -1.01 -2.79
C TRP A 56 -7.75 -0.53 -1.38
N GLU A 57 -6.47 -0.59 -0.98
CA GLU A 57 -5.99 0.14 0.17
C GLU A 57 -5.93 1.62 -0.23
N VAL A 58 -6.57 2.49 0.55
CA VAL A 58 -6.70 3.91 0.23
C VAL A 58 -6.16 4.71 1.40
N VAL A 59 -5.04 5.38 1.19
CA VAL A 59 -4.43 6.27 2.17
C VAL A 59 -4.98 7.68 1.96
N GLU A 60 -5.58 8.26 2.98
CA GLU A 60 -6.05 9.63 2.99
C GLU A 60 -5.03 10.54 3.68
N GLU A 61 -4.63 11.61 3.01
CA GLU A 61 -3.64 12.57 3.49
C GLU A 61 -4.17 13.99 3.43
N TRP A 62 -3.92 14.76 4.49
CA TRP A 62 -4.04 16.21 4.45
C TRP A 62 -2.76 16.88 4.96
N ASN A 63 -2.45 18.03 4.37
CA ASN A 63 -1.27 18.83 4.69
C ASN A 63 -1.65 20.31 4.77
N ALA A 64 -1.04 21.02 5.73
CA ALA A 64 -1.10 22.46 5.86
C ALA A 64 0.31 22.99 6.07
N GLY A 65 0.69 24.03 5.35
CA GLY A 65 2.05 24.56 5.38
C GLY A 65 2.10 26.09 5.28
N ILE A 66 3.18 26.66 5.81
CA ILE A 66 3.48 28.08 5.78
C ILE A 66 4.91 28.24 5.27
N ASN A 67 5.10 29.11 4.29
CA ASN A 67 6.42 29.52 3.83
C ASN A 67 6.50 31.06 3.87
N SER A 68 7.51 31.59 4.55
CA SER A 68 7.71 33.03 4.67
C SER A 68 9.17 33.43 4.55
N ILE A 69 9.40 34.52 3.82
CA ILE A 69 10.67 35.21 3.77
C ILE A 69 10.47 36.63 4.31
N THR A 70 11.27 37.02 5.30
CA THR A 70 11.18 38.29 6.01
C THR A 70 12.57 38.91 6.27
N LEU A 71 12.58 40.11 6.85
CA LEU A 71 13.78 40.90 7.18
C LEU A 71 14.63 41.22 5.95
N ASN A 72 14.03 41.66 4.84
CA ASN A 72 14.71 41.87 3.55
C ASN A 72 15.44 40.61 3.09
N ASN A 73 14.73 39.50 2.99
CA ASN A 73 15.28 38.21 2.57
C ASN A 73 16.33 37.58 3.51
N ARG A 74 16.38 37.98 4.79
CA ARG A 74 17.40 37.51 5.75
C ARG A 74 16.93 36.41 6.69
N LEU A 75 15.63 36.18 6.79
CA LEU A 75 15.05 35.07 7.57
C LEU A 75 14.05 34.33 6.69
N ASN A 76 14.21 33.00 6.63
CA ASN A 76 13.32 32.09 5.91
C ASN A 76 12.70 31.11 6.91
N ILE A 77 11.38 30.96 6.85
CA ILE A 77 10.58 30.08 7.69
C ILE A 77 9.80 29.16 6.76
N ASP A 78 10.01 27.84 6.89
CA ASP A 78 9.20 26.82 6.24
C ASP A 78 8.70 25.85 7.31
N PHE A 79 7.37 25.72 7.42
CA PHE A 79 6.71 24.87 8.38
C PHE A 79 5.60 24.09 7.69
N ASP A 80 5.56 22.77 7.92
CA ASP A 80 4.53 21.87 7.40
C ASP A 80 3.95 21.01 8.54
N TYR A 81 2.63 20.91 8.55
CA TYR A 81 1.87 19.96 9.36
C TYR A 81 1.17 18.98 8.42
N TYR A 82 1.37 17.69 8.65
CA TYR A 82 0.75 16.63 7.85
C TYR A 82 0.04 15.62 8.76
N HIS A 83 -1.03 15.03 8.23
CA HIS A 83 -1.75 13.95 8.87
C HIS A 83 -2.15 12.92 7.82
N ARG A 84 -1.86 11.66 8.12
CA ARG A 84 -2.07 10.53 7.23
C ARG A 84 -2.88 9.46 7.94
N MET A 85 -3.95 9.01 7.29
CA MET A 85 -4.78 7.89 7.74
C MET A 85 -4.77 6.82 6.63
N THR A 86 -4.19 5.66 6.94
CA THR A 86 -4.18 4.45 6.11
C THR A 86 -5.42 3.61 6.36
#